data_AF-A0A942RJX1-F1
#
_entry.id   AF-A0A942RJX1-F1
#
_cell.length_a   1.000
_cell.length_b   1.000
_cell.length_c   1.000
_cell.angle_alpha   90.00
_cell.angle_beta   90.00
_cell.angle_gamma   90.00
#
_symmetry.space_group_name_H-M   'P 1'
#
loop_
_entity.id
_entity.type
_entity.pdbx_description
1 polymer ?
#
loop_
_entity_poly.entity_id
_entity_poly.type
_entity_poly.pdbx_seq_one_letter_code
_entity_poly.pdbx_strand_id
1 'polypeptide(L)' 'MMLTSTSNIDISVNVPIKKMGGTGLPKPTVARTSRLFTLKSALVHKKIGKIKDLDFKEVTLKLNKLLQ' A
#
# COMPACT_ATOMS: atom_id res chain seq x y z
N MET A 1 5.06 0.88 -5.41
CA MET A 1 4.94 0.87 -3.92
C MET A 1 4.87 -0.57 -3.46
N MET A 2 5.55 -0.93 -2.37
CA MET A 2 5.55 -2.30 -1.84
C MET A 2 4.42 -2.50 -0.80
N LEU A 3 3.78 -3.66 -0.82
CA LEU A 3 2.89 -4.13 0.25
C LEU A 3 3.58 -5.22 1.08
N THR A 4 3.38 -5.24 2.40
CA THR A 4 3.94 -6.27 3.29
C THR A 4 3.01 -6.57 4.47
N SER A 5 3.08 -7.77 5.04
CA SER A 5 2.35 -8.17 6.25
C SER A 5 3.22 -8.13 7.51
N THR A 6 4.20 -7.22 7.55
CA THR A 6 5.08 -7.06 8.73
C THR A 6 4.29 -6.58 9.95
N SER A 7 4.61 -7.11 11.12
CA SER A 7 4.07 -6.65 12.40
C SER A 7 4.78 -5.40 12.92
N ASN A 8 6.06 -5.20 12.57
CA ASN A 8 6.82 -4.01 12.94
C ASN A 8 6.61 -2.92 11.89
N ILE A 9 5.79 -1.92 12.25
CA ILE A 9 5.34 -0.86 11.34
C ILE A 9 5.88 0.48 11.83
N ASP A 10 6.75 1.09 11.04
CA ASP A 10 7.04 2.51 11.18
C ASP A 10 5.92 3.34 10.56
N ILE A 11 5.01 3.84 11.40
CA ILE A 11 3.87 4.68 10.99
C ILE A 11 4.29 6.09 10.53
N SER A 12 5.53 6.50 10.81
CA SER A 12 6.07 7.78 10.35
C SER A 12 6.27 7.81 8.84
N VAL A 13 6.40 6.64 8.21
CA VAL A 13 6.49 6.51 6.76
C VAL A 13 5.40 5.60 6.18
N ASN A 14 5.02 4.49 6.82
CA ASN A 14 4.12 3.50 6.24
C ASN A 14 2.64 3.72 6.61
N VAL A 15 1.73 3.14 5.81
CA VAL A 15 0.27 3.21 6.03
C VAL A 15 -0.32 1.81 6.20
N PRO A 16 -0.86 1.46 7.38
CA PRO A 16 -1.61 0.22 7.57
C PRO A 16 -2.91 0.22 6.76
N ILE A 17 -3.22 -0.89 6.08
CA ILE A 17 -4.49 -1.06 5.36
C ILE A 17 -5.56 -1.49 6.37
N LYS A 18 -6.40 -0.54 6.79
CA LYS A 18 -7.38 -0.74 7.87
C LYS A 18 -8.59 -1.55 7.41
N LYS A 19 -9.07 -1.32 6.18
CA LYS A 19 -10.25 -2.01 5.63
C LYS A 19 -9.84 -3.04 4.57
N MET A 20 -9.65 -4.27 5.02
CA MET A 20 -9.25 -5.40 4.16
C MET A 20 -10.32 -5.82 3.14
N GLY A 21 -11.60 -5.54 3.39
CA GLY A 21 -12.70 -5.92 2.51
C GLY A 21 -12.56 -5.32 1.10
N GLY A 22 -12.56 -6.17 0.07
CA GLY A 22 -12.43 -5.79 -1.34
C GLY A 22 -10.98 -5.73 -1.86
N THR A 23 -9.98 -5.82 -0.98
CA THR A 23 -8.55 -5.76 -1.37
C THR A 23 -8.03 -7.05 -1.99
N GLY A 24 -8.66 -8.20 -1.66
CA GLY A 24 -8.18 -9.53 -2.05
C GLY A 24 -6.91 -9.97 -1.34
N LEU A 25 -6.46 -9.24 -0.31
CA LEU A 25 -5.28 -9.56 0.48
C LEU A 25 -5.63 -10.56 1.60
N PRO A 26 -4.81 -11.61 1.81
CA PRO A 26 -5.15 -12.70 2.72
C PRO A 26 -4.94 -12.37 4.21
N LYS A 27 -4.16 -11.31 4.52
CA LYS A 27 -3.75 -10.96 5.88
C LYS A 27 -3.63 -9.44 6.03
N PRO A 28 -3.73 -8.89 7.26
CA PRO A 28 -3.44 -7.48 7.52
C PRO A 28 -2.13 -7.05 6.86
N THR A 29 -2.20 -5.97 6.09
CA THR A 29 -1.14 -5.54 5.19
C THR A 29 -0.83 -4.06 5.40
N VAL A 30 0.39 -3.68 5.10
CA VAL A 30 0.94 -2.34 5.22
C VAL A 30 1.44 -1.88 3.86
N ALA A 31 1.03 -0.69 3.45
CA ALA A 31 1.57 0.01 2.30
C ALA A 31 2.86 0.75 2.70
N ARG A 32 3.98 0.34 2.08
CA ARG A 32 5.30 0.96 2.31
C ARG A 32 5.55 2.07 1.30
N THR A 33 5.11 3.28 1.63
CA THR A 33 5.24 4.47 0.76
C THR A 33 6.71 4.87 0.53
N SER A 34 7.61 4.60 1.48
CA SER A 34 9.07 4.80 1.32
C SER A 34 9.71 3.87 0.28
N ARG A 35 8.99 2.83 -0.18
CA ARG A 35 9.45 1.90 -1.22
C ARG A 35 8.64 2.06 -2.49
N LEU A 36 8.84 3.18 -3.18
CA LEU A 36 8.27 3.43 -4.50
C LEU A 36 9.15 2.80 -5.58
N PHE A 37 8.51 2.25 -6.61
CA PHE A 37 9.19 1.65 -7.75
C PHE A 37 8.27 1.69 -8.96
N THR A 38 8.88 1.65 -10.14
CA THR A 38 8.19 1.56 -11.43
C THR A 38 8.36 0.13 -11.95
N LEU A 39 7.28 -0.49 -12.43
CA LEU A 39 7.30 -1.83 -13.03
C LEU A 39 6.85 -1.77 -14.48
N LYS A 40 7.38 -2.67 -15.31
CA LYS A 40 6.83 -2.93 -16.65
C LYS A 40 5.50 -3.69 -16.50
N SER A 41 4.53 -3.37 -17.35
CA SER A 41 3.20 -4.01 -17.34
C SER A 41 3.27 -5.53 -17.46
N ALA A 42 4.22 -6.05 -18.25
CA ALA A 42 4.45 -7.49 -18.42
C ALA A 42 4.80 -8.25 -17.12
N LEU A 43 5.22 -7.57 -16.06
CA LEU A 43 5.49 -8.19 -14.75
C LEU A 43 4.22 -8.36 -13.88
N VAL A 44 3.08 -7.80 -14.30
CA VAL A 44 1.81 -7.88 -13.58
C VAL A 44 1.10 -9.18 -13.95
N HIS A 45 1.08 -10.13 -13.02
CA HIS A 45 0.50 -11.46 -13.27
C HIS A 45 -1.02 -11.49 -13.11
N LYS A 46 -1.55 -10.79 -12.10
CA LYS A 46 -2.98 -10.84 -11.75
C LYS A 46 -3.41 -9.63 -10.92
N LYS A 47 -4.63 -9.15 -11.16
CA LYS A 47 -5.33 -8.22 -10.27
C LYS A 47 -6.02 -9.00 -9.14
N ILE A 48 -5.69 -8.68 -7.89
CA ILE A 48 -6.26 -9.37 -6.71
C ILE A 48 -7.46 -8.66 -6.09
N GLY A 49 -7.60 -7.35 -6.31
CA GLY A 49 -8.71 -6.58 -5.74
C GLY A 49 -8.56 -5.08 -5.96
N LYS A 50 -9.25 -4.29 -5.14
CA LYS A 50 -9.20 -2.82 -5.14
C LYS A 50 -9.12 -2.31 -3.70
N ILE A 51 -8.23 -1.35 -3.46
CA ILE A 51 -8.17 -0.62 -2.19
C ILE A 51 -9.35 0.37 -2.10
N LYS A 52 -9.88 0.61 -0.90
CA LYS A 52 -10.93 1.60 -0.70
C LYS A 52 -10.38 3.01 -0.78
N ASP A 53 -11.21 3.95 -1.23
CA ASP A 53 -10.78 5.34 -1.50
C ASP A 53 -10.23 6.04 -0.25
N LEU A 54 -10.75 5.74 0.95
CA LEU A 54 -10.25 6.27 2.21
C LEU A 54 -8.79 5.86 2.49
N ASP A 55 -8.47 4.57 2.37
CA ASP A 55 -7.12 4.07 2.59
C ASP A 55 -6.17 4.57 1.48
N PHE A 56 -6.65 4.66 0.24
CA PHE A 56 -5.89 5.22 -0.88
C PHE A 56 -5.54 6.70 -0.68
N LYS A 57 -6.46 7.49 -0.15
CA LYS A 57 -6.22 8.90 0.20
C LYS A 57 -5.13 9.03 1.28
N GLU A 58 -5.16 8.17 2.31
CA GLU A 58 -4.14 8.15 3.36
C GLU A 58 -2.75 7.81 2.79
N VAL A 59 -2.66 6.81 1.92
CA VAL A 59 -1.43 6.45 1.19
C VAL A 59 -0.90 7.63 0.37
N THR A 60 -1.77 8.31 -0.37
CA THR A 60 -1.37 9.42 -1.26
C THR A 60 -0.87 10.62 -0.47
N LEU A 61 -1.57 10.99 0.62
CA LEU A 61 -1.14 12.06 1.52
C LEU A 61 0.23 11.75 2.13
N LYS A 62 0.46 10.51 2.54
CA LYS A 62 1.74 10.08 3.12
C LYS A 62 2.86 10.11 2.09
N LEU A 63 2.59 9.66 0.87
CA LEU A 63 3.56 9.71 -0.23
C LEU A 63 3.96 11.16 -0.56
N ASN A 64 2.99 12.07 -0.67
CA ASN A 64 3.27 13.48 -0.96
C ASN A 64 4.15 14.13 0.10
N LYS A 65 3.92 13.80 1.39
CA LYS A 65 4.77 14.29 2.50
C LYS A 65 6.22 13.79 2.44
N LEU A 66 6.48 12.66 1.79
CA LEU A 66 7.84 12.11 1.64
C LEU A 66 8.58 12.67 0.42
N LEU A 67 7.85 13.29 -0.50
CA LEU A 67 8.40 13.83 -1.76
C LEU A 67 8.56 15.37 -1.73
N GLN A 68 8.10 16.02 -0.65
CA GLN A 68 8.32 17.43 -0.35
C GLN A 68 9.52 17.58 0.59
#